data_AF-A0A924UI26-F1
#
_entry.id   AF-A0A924UI26-F1
#
_cell.length_a   1.000
_cell.length_b   1.000
_cell.length_c   1.000
_cell.angle_alpha   90.00
_cell.angle_beta   90.00
_cell.angle_gamma   90.00
#
_symmetry.space_group_name_H-M   'P 1'
#
loop_
_entity.id
_entity.type
_entity.pdbx_description
1 polymer ?
#
loop_
_entity_poly.entity_id
_entity_poly.type
_entity_poly.pdbx_seq_one_letter_code
_entity_poly.pdbx_strand_id
1 'polypeptide(L)' 'MAEVLVVTSKVKKYIKEKGEMNTSAETIDMLSKAVERLCAKGMEAAKADGRKTVMARDIIIDHI' A
#
# COMPACT_ATOMS: atom_id res chain seq x y z
N MET A 1 -10.74 8.47 11.13
CA MET A 1 -10.08 8.58 9.81
C MET A 1 -8.92 7.61 9.83
N ALA A 2 -8.81 6.73 8.83
CA ALA A 2 -7.65 5.88 8.70
C ALA A 2 -6.41 6.74 8.40
N GLU A 3 -5.23 6.31 8.84
CA GLU A 3 -4.00 7.01 8.49
C GLU A 3 -3.74 6.84 6.98
N VAL A 4 -3.46 7.94 6.29
CA VAL A 4 -3.21 7.92 4.85
C VAL A 4 -1.74 7.62 4.61
N LEU A 5 -1.45 6.40 4.15
CA LEU A 5 -0.08 5.90 3.90
C LEU A 5 0.40 6.13 2.46
N VAL A 6 -0.45 6.71 1.61
CA VAL A 6 -0.15 6.98 0.19
C VAL A 6 -0.22 8.47 -0.13
N VAL A 7 0.57 8.91 -1.11
CA VAL A 7 0.49 10.30 -1.57
C VAL A 7 -0.74 10.47 -2.45
N THR A 8 -1.82 11.00 -1.87
CA THR A 8 -3.13 11.16 -2.51
C THR A 8 -3.05 11.80 -3.90
N SER A 9 -2.26 12.86 -4.07
CA SER A 9 -2.12 13.54 -5.37
C SER A 9 -1.49 12.65 -6.45
N LYS A 10 -0.52 11.80 -6.09
CA LYS A 10 0.12 10.87 -7.03
C LYS A 10 -0.84 9.77 -7.47
N VAL A 11 -1.60 9.22 -6.53
CA VAL A 11 -2.62 8.19 -6.82
C VAL A 11 -3.70 8.73 -7.74
N LYS A 12 -4.26 9.90 -7.40
CA LYS A 12 -5.29 10.56 -8.23
C LYS A 12 -4.78 10.86 -9.64
N LYS A 13 -3.56 11.40 -9.73
CA LYS A 13 -2.91 11.68 -11.02
C LYS A 13 -2.73 10.41 -11.84
N TYR A 14 -2.24 9.33 -11.24
CA TYR A 14 -2.05 8.05 -11.92
C TYR A 14 -3.37 7.48 -12.49
N ILE A 15 -4.43 7.44 -11.67
CA ILE A 15 -5.76 6.95 -12.09
C ILE A 15 -6.33 7.82 -13.22
N LYS A 16 -6.17 9.15 -13.12
CA LYS A 16 -6.66 10.08 -14.14
C LYS A 16 -5.90 9.95 -15.46
N GLU A 17 -4.56 9.86 -15.42
CA GLU A 17 -3.73 9.79 -16.63
C GLU A 17 -3.82 8.44 -17.34
N LYS A 18 -3.98 7.34 -16.58
CA LYS A 18 -4.03 5.98 -17.14
C LYS A 18 -5.44 5.49 -17.47
N GLY A 19 -6.44 5.99 -16.77
CA GLY A 19 -7.82 5.51 -16.89
C GLY A 19 -8.85 6.61 -17.18
N GLU A 20 -8.45 7.87 -17.29
CA GLU A 20 -9.33 9.04 -17.48
C GLU A 20 -10.39 9.22 -16.36
N MET A 21 -10.23 8.49 -15.24
CA MET A 21 -11.18 8.41 -14.14
C MET A 21 -10.91 9.42 -13.02
N ASN A 22 -11.96 9.75 -12.26
CA ASN A 22 -11.84 10.47 -11.00
C ASN A 22 -11.70 9.46 -9.83
N THR A 23 -11.17 9.89 -8.69
CA THR A 23 -10.93 9.02 -7.52
C THR A 23 -11.65 9.58 -6.30
N SER A 24 -12.46 8.74 -5.63
CA SER A 24 -13.14 9.11 -4.39
C SER A 24 -12.18 9.13 -3.20
N ALA A 25 -12.58 9.78 -2.10
CA ALA A 25 -11.79 9.79 -0.86
C ALA A 25 -11.67 8.37 -0.26
N GLU A 26 -12.75 7.59 -0.28
CA GLU A 26 -12.78 6.22 0.25
C GLU A 26 -11.82 5.27 -0.47
N THR A 27 -11.56 5.49 -1.77
CA THR A 27 -10.54 4.73 -2.51
C THR A 27 -9.15 4.94 -1.89
N ILE A 28 -8.82 6.16 -1.45
CA ILE A 28 -7.52 6.46 -0.84
C ILE A 28 -7.39 5.79 0.53
N ASP A 29 -8.47 5.76 1.30
CA ASP A 29 -8.51 5.04 2.58
C ASP A 29 -8.30 3.54 2.38
N MET A 30 -8.93 2.95 1.37
CA MET A 30 -8.77 1.54 1.03
C MET A 30 -7.36 1.20 0.56
N LEU A 31 -6.76 2.04 -0.27
CA LEU A 31 -5.36 1.87 -0.69
C LEU A 31 -4.40 1.96 0.50
N SER A 32 -4.65 2.89 1.43
CA SER A 32 -3.84 3.01 2.65
C SER A 32 -3.94 1.76 3.52
N LYS A 33 -5.15 1.20 3.69
CA LYS A 33 -5.36 -0.09 4.38
C LYS A 33 -4.65 -1.25 3.67
N ALA A 34 -4.60 -1.26 2.34
CA ALA A 34 -3.88 -2.29 1.59
C ALA A 34 -2.37 -2.19 1.86
N VAL A 35 -1.79 -0.99 1.81
CA VAL A 35 -0.38 -0.74 2.16
C VAL A 35 -0.08 -1.15 3.60
N GLU A 36 -0.95 -0.80 4.55
CA GLU A 36 -0.81 -1.18 5.96
C GLU A 36 -0.72 -2.71 6.13
N ARG A 37 -1.63 -3.46 5.48
CA ARG A 37 -1.63 -4.92 5.52
C ARG A 37 -0.39 -5.53 4.87
N LEU A 38 0.09 -4.95 3.77
CA LEU A 38 1.32 -5.39 3.11
C LEU A 38 2.53 -5.18 4.02
N CYS A 39 2.63 -4.02 4.66
CA CYS A 39 3.68 -3.72 5.63
C CYS A 39 3.63 -4.65 6.85
N ALA A 40 2.44 -4.91 7.40
CA ALA A 40 2.26 -5.83 8.52
C ALA A 40 2.78 -7.24 8.18
N LYS A 41 2.35 -7.79 7.04
CA LYS A 41 2.85 -9.10 6.56
C LYS A 41 4.37 -9.10 6.35
N GLY A 42 4.91 -8.03 5.78
CA GLY A 42 6.36 -7.91 5.58
C GLY A 42 7.15 -7.86 6.89
N MET A 43 6.61 -7.20 7.92
CA MET A 43 7.20 -7.23 9.26
C MET A 43 7.17 -8.63 9.88
N GLU A 44 6.07 -9.36 9.72
CA GLU A 44 5.96 -10.74 10.21
C GLU A 44 6.97 -11.67 9.52
N ALA A 45 7.11 -11.58 8.19
CA ALA A 45 8.08 -12.35 7.43
C ALA A 45 9.52 -12.02 7.82
N ALA A 46 9.87 -10.73 7.93
CA ALA A 46 11.20 -10.31 8.38
C ALA A 46 11.51 -10.80 9.80
N LYS A 47 10.52 -10.75 10.70
CA LYS A 47 10.65 -11.23 12.08
C LYS A 47 10.83 -12.75 12.13
N ALA A 48 10.10 -13.50 11.32
CA ALA A 48 10.24 -14.97 11.22
C ALA A 48 11.65 -15.38 10.75
N ASP A 49 12.28 -14.56 9.92
CA ASP A 49 13.66 -14.71 9.44
C ASP A 49 14.72 -14.10 10.40
N GLY A 50 14.32 -13.69 11.60
CA GLY A 50 15.22 -13.11 12.62
C GLY A 50 15.76 -11.72 12.30
N ARG A 51 15.20 -11.03 11.30
CA ARG A 51 15.64 -9.70 10.87
C ARG A 51 14.83 -8.59 11.53
N LYS A 52 15.47 -7.43 11.69
CA LYS A 52 14.82 -6.16 12.09
C LYS A 52 14.53 -5.22 10.91
N THR A 53 14.93 -5.62 9.71
CA THR A 53 14.79 -4.83 8.49
C THR A 53 13.85 -5.57 7.53
N VAL A 54 12.73 -4.94 7.21
CA VAL A 54 11.82 -5.38 6.13
C VAL A 54 12.51 -5.11 4.79
N MET A 55 12.60 -6.13 3.96
CA MET A 55 13.23 -6.10 2.64
C MET A 55 12.16 -6.27 1.55
N ALA A 56 12.52 -5.96 0.30
CA ALA A 56 11.58 -6.06 -0.83
C ALA A 56 10.94 -7.46 -0.95
N ARG A 57 11.70 -8.53 -0.67
CA ARG A 57 11.20 -9.92 -0.66
C ARG A 57 10.11 -10.22 0.37
N ASP A 58 9.98 -9.39 1.40
CA ASP A 58 8.97 -9.56 2.45
C ASP A 58 7.62 -8.94 2.03
N ILE A 59 7.61 -8.08 1.02
CA ILE A 59 6.40 -7.43 0.50
C ILE A 59 5.92 -8.19 -0.74
N ILE A 60 4.93 -9.07 -0.55
CA ILE A 60 4.32 -9.85 -1.63
C ILE A 60 3.11 -9.07 -2.17
N ILE A 61 3.22 -8.64 -3.42
CA ILE A 61 2.13 -7.94 -4.15
C ILE A 61 1.39 -8.85 -5.14
N ASP A 62 1.82 -10.11 -5.26
CA ASP A 62 1.14 -11.09 -6.09
C ASP A 62 -0.25 -11.39 -5.50
N HIS A 63 -1.26 -11.47 -6.37
CA HIS A 63 -2.67 -11.70 -6.01
C HIS A 63 -3.39 -10.56 -5.27
N ILE A 64 -2.95 -9.30 -5.43
CA ILE A 64 -3.77 -8.11 -5.11
C ILE A 64 -4.98 -8.01 -6.05
#